data_AF-A0AAW0ACW3-F1
#
_entry.id   AF-A0AAW0ACW3-F1
#
_cell.length_a   1.000
_cell.length_b   1.000
_cell.length_c   1.000
_cell.angle_alpha   90.00
_cell.angle_beta   90.00
_cell.angle_gamma   90.00
#
_symmetry.space_group_name_H-M   'P 1'
#
loop_
_entity.id
_entity.type
_entity.pdbx_description
1 polymer ?
#
loop_
_entity_poly.entity_id
_entity_poly.type
_entity_poly.pdbx_seq_one_letter_code
_entity_poly.pdbx_strand_id
1 'polypeptide(L)'
;CPGVMLDWSPGPIFTTYPWSVHSDECTAKLGHRPDRFTGEGDETRIWLRSETCASLCDAGTTECTPCRQILAAKPVNDLEARANDAPPHTPYQYLSHAQLVKMVHSSADEKNALQLKILNLTRQVARTSRRISDHKRLLMALATHDVPRLHHLIRLAVKQGVGIDEILRRIEDAAKRLYNVKSFSDSEKKFMRLIKRMAGRKAVYAMSKFLGLLSATT
;
A
#
# COMPACT_ATOMS: atom_id res chain seq x y z
N CYS A 1 48.24 13.13 32.76
CA CYS A 1 47.65 13.27 31.41
C CYS A 1 46.13 13.35 31.49
N PRO A 2 45.52 14.50 31.17
CA PRO A 2 44.09 14.74 31.16
C PRO A 2 43.35 14.18 29.92
N GLY A 3 44.06 13.70 28.90
CA GLY A 3 43.51 13.34 27.59
C GLY A 3 43.81 14.42 26.54
N VAL A 4 43.20 14.28 25.37
CA VAL A 4 43.17 15.30 24.31
C VAL A 4 41.74 15.75 24.06
N MET A 5 41.53 17.03 23.78
CA MET A 5 40.21 17.57 23.46
C MET A 5 39.92 17.42 21.97
N LEU A 6 38.79 16.78 21.62
CA LEU A 6 38.25 16.68 20.28
C LEU A 6 37.12 17.70 20.12
N ASP A 7 37.26 18.59 19.15
CA ASP A 7 36.19 19.44 18.64
C ASP A 7 35.40 18.66 17.59
N TRP A 8 34.15 18.34 17.88
CA TRP A 8 33.29 17.52 17.02
C TRP A 8 32.43 18.41 16.12
N SER A 9 32.81 18.52 14.84
CA SER A 9 32.10 19.37 13.87
C SER A 9 30.70 18.91 13.41
N PRO A 10 30.35 17.60 13.39
CA PRO A 10 29.06 17.15 12.87
C PRO A 10 27.81 17.61 13.63
N GLY A 11 27.96 18.13 14.85
CA GLY A 11 26.86 18.66 15.65
C GLY A 11 26.95 18.27 17.14
N PRO A 12 25.82 18.22 17.87
CA PRO A 12 25.83 17.81 19.27
C PRO A 12 26.33 16.38 19.41
N ILE A 13 27.29 16.17 20.32
CA ILE A 13 28.00 14.89 20.41
C ILE A 13 27.09 13.75 20.82
N PHE A 14 26.10 14.00 21.67
CA PHE A 14 25.16 12.96 22.12
C PHE A 14 24.24 12.45 21.01
N THR A 15 24.06 13.23 19.93
CA THR A 15 23.18 12.85 18.82
C THR A 15 23.96 12.41 17.59
N THR A 16 25.11 13.03 17.33
CA THR A 16 25.89 12.85 16.09
C THR A 16 27.13 12.00 16.26
N TYR A 17 27.64 11.80 17.48
CA TYR A 17 28.75 10.88 17.72
C TYR A 17 28.25 9.42 17.79
N PRO A 18 28.90 8.48 17.10
CA PRO A 18 28.45 7.10 17.03
C PRO A 18 28.88 6.31 18.28
N TRP A 19 28.24 6.55 19.43
CA TRP A 19 28.61 5.96 20.74
C TRP A 19 28.78 4.43 20.75
N SER A 20 28.04 3.73 19.91
CA SER A 20 28.10 2.27 19.75
C SER A 20 29.47 1.75 19.32
N VAL A 21 30.33 2.57 18.73
CA VAL A 21 31.69 2.15 18.32
C VAL A 21 32.60 1.82 19.50
N HIS A 22 32.26 2.31 20.70
CA HIS A 22 33.00 2.06 21.94
C HIS A 22 32.48 0.85 22.71
N SER A 23 31.47 0.14 22.20
CA SER A 23 31.00 -1.09 22.84
C SER A 23 32.01 -2.21 22.68
N ASP A 24 32.05 -3.13 23.65
CA ASP A 24 32.91 -4.33 23.60
C ASP A 24 32.59 -5.25 22.40
N GLU A 25 31.39 -5.11 21.84
CA GLU A 25 30.93 -5.86 20.66
C GLU A 25 31.50 -5.31 19.34
N CYS A 26 32.04 -4.09 19.34
CA CYS A 26 32.60 -3.47 18.15
C CYS A 26 34.00 -4.03 17.86
N THR A 27 34.16 -4.66 16.69
CA THR A 27 35.44 -5.25 16.25
C THR A 27 36.50 -4.19 15.91
N ALA A 28 36.10 -2.94 15.67
CA ALA A 28 37.01 -1.85 15.36
C ALA A 28 37.52 -1.20 16.65
N LYS A 29 38.71 -1.61 17.10
CA LYS A 29 39.40 -0.93 18.19
C LYS A 29 39.87 0.45 17.73
N LEU A 30 39.29 1.49 18.30
CA LEU A 30 39.63 2.88 18.01
C LEU A 30 40.94 3.33 18.68
N GLY A 31 41.44 2.56 19.65
CA GLY A 31 42.66 2.87 20.41
C GLY A 31 42.49 4.05 21.38
N HIS A 32 41.27 4.53 21.55
CA HIS A 32 40.92 5.61 22.46
C HIS A 32 39.53 5.41 23.04
N ARG A 33 39.30 6.00 24.21
CA ARG A 33 38.00 6.04 24.88
C ARG A 33 37.61 7.47 25.24
N PRO A 34 36.31 7.78 25.24
CA PRO A 34 35.75 8.96 25.89
C PRO A 34 36.17 9.01 27.37
N ASP A 35 36.57 10.18 27.87
CA ASP A 35 37.01 10.37 29.26
C ASP A 35 36.16 11.40 30.00
N ARG A 36 35.99 12.59 29.41
CA ARG A 36 35.23 13.70 30.01
C ARG A 36 34.47 14.49 28.96
N PHE A 37 33.38 15.10 29.39
CA PHE A 37 32.59 16.03 28.60
C PHE A 37 32.85 17.45 29.08
N THR A 38 32.80 18.41 28.18
CA THR A 38 32.69 19.82 28.56
C THR A 38 31.35 20.06 29.26
N GLY A 39 31.36 20.92 30.28
CA GLY A 39 30.18 21.22 31.09
C GLY A 39 29.07 21.94 30.30
N GLU A 40 28.01 22.30 31.03
CA GLU A 40 26.77 22.90 30.54
C GLU A 40 27.03 24.03 29.51
N GLY A 41 26.62 23.80 28.25
CA GLY A 41 26.66 24.77 27.16
C GLY A 41 27.55 24.41 25.96
N ASP A 42 28.49 23.48 26.09
CA ASP A 42 29.34 23.04 24.98
C ASP A 42 29.18 21.53 24.72
N GLU A 43 28.17 21.17 23.92
CA GLU A 43 27.86 19.78 23.55
C GLU A 43 28.70 19.29 22.36
N THR A 44 29.63 20.11 21.85
CA THR A 44 30.44 19.78 20.66
C THR A 44 31.84 19.30 21.01
N ARG A 45 32.22 19.29 22.28
CA ARG A 45 33.57 18.91 22.70
C ARG A 45 33.58 17.70 23.61
N ILE A 46 34.60 16.86 23.41
CA ILE A 46 34.85 15.70 24.25
C ILE A 46 36.33 15.51 24.50
N TRP A 47 36.67 15.05 25.69
CA TRP A 47 38.00 14.59 26.01
C TRP A 47 38.14 13.12 25.65
N LEU A 48 39.10 12.82 24.78
CA LEU A 48 39.50 11.46 24.43
C LEU A 48 40.79 11.10 25.16
N ARG A 49 40.88 9.84 25.59
CA ARG A 49 42.06 9.28 26.23
C ARG A 49 42.51 8.05 25.47
N SER A 50 43.81 7.97 25.17
CA SER A 50 44.41 6.80 24.52
C SER A 50 44.31 5.61 25.46
N GLU A 51 44.05 4.42 24.92
CA GLU A 51 44.14 3.17 25.71
C GLU A 51 45.56 2.93 26.23
N THR A 52 46.58 3.39 25.49
CA THR A 52 48.00 3.32 25.87
C THR A 52 48.49 4.63 26.52
N CYS A 53 47.62 5.35 27.24
CA CYS A 53 47.97 6.62 27.87
C CYS A 53 49.08 6.45 28.92
N ALA A 54 50.19 7.18 28.74
CA ALA A 54 51.33 7.17 29.67
C ALA A 54 51.02 7.74 31.07
N SER A 55 49.84 8.33 31.28
CA SER A 55 49.36 8.97 32.53
C SER A 55 50.18 10.16 33.04
N LEU A 56 51.45 10.28 32.65
CA LEU A 56 52.35 11.40 32.88
C LEU A 56 52.46 12.25 31.60
N CYS A 57 52.64 13.56 31.75
CA CYS A 57 52.90 14.47 30.63
C CYS A 57 54.35 14.94 30.70
N ASP A 58 54.96 15.18 29.54
CA ASP A 58 56.30 15.76 29.47
C ASP A 58 56.28 17.20 29.96
N ALA A 59 57.41 17.68 30.51
CA ALA A 59 57.53 19.04 31.02
C ALA A 59 57.14 20.07 29.94
N GLY A 60 56.10 20.87 30.21
CA GLY A 60 55.58 21.90 29.29
C GLY A 60 54.45 21.45 28.35
N THR A 61 54.03 20.18 28.40
CA THR A 61 52.88 19.68 27.63
C THR A 61 51.68 19.41 28.52
N THR A 62 50.48 19.70 28.03
CA THR A 62 49.23 19.38 28.72
C THR A 62 48.84 17.91 28.55
N GLU A 63 49.36 17.21 27.54
CA GLU A 63 48.89 15.89 27.10
C GLU A 63 50.09 14.99 26.77
N CYS A 64 49.97 13.68 27.00
CA CYS A 64 51.01 12.73 26.63
C CYS A 64 51.00 12.42 25.12
N THR A 65 52.15 11.99 24.59
CA THR A 65 52.32 11.67 23.16
C THR A 65 51.25 10.72 22.59
N PRO A 66 50.89 9.59 23.26
CA PRO A 66 49.82 8.72 22.79
C PRO A 66 48.45 9.41 22.70
N CYS A 67 48.10 10.30 23.64
CA CYS A 67 46.84 11.04 23.59
C CYS A 67 46.84 12.08 22.47
N ARG A 68 47.95 12.81 22.28
CA ARG A 68 48.07 13.82 21.22
C ARG A 68 47.92 13.21 19.82
N GLN A 69 48.40 11.98 19.63
CA GLN A 69 48.33 11.28 18.34
C GLN A 69 46.89 10.85 17.95
N ILE A 70 45.93 10.83 18.88
CA ILE A 70 44.54 10.42 18.60
C ILE A 70 43.89 11.34 17.55
N LEU A 71 44.07 12.65 17.67
CA LEU A 71 43.47 13.61 16.74
C LEU A 71 44.04 13.50 15.32
N ALA A 72 45.30 13.07 15.19
CA ALA A 72 45.92 12.81 13.90
C ALA A 72 45.60 11.40 13.37
N ALA A 73 44.97 10.55 14.17
CA ALA A 73 44.72 9.17 13.82
C ALA A 73 43.54 9.06 12.84
N LYS A 74 43.75 8.28 11.79
CA LYS A 74 42.73 7.98 10.77
C LYS A 74 41.36 7.55 11.35
N PRO A 75 41.27 6.73 12.42
CA PRO A 75 39.98 6.32 12.97
C PRO A 75 39.07 7.48 13.41
N VAL A 76 39.63 8.57 13.96
CA VAL A 76 38.84 9.74 14.39
C VAL A 76 38.29 10.49 13.18
N ASN A 77 39.12 10.71 12.17
CA ASN A 77 38.69 11.35 10.91
C ASN A 77 37.63 10.52 10.19
N ASP A 78 37.76 9.19 10.18
CA ASP A 78 36.78 8.29 9.57
C ASP A 78 35.44 8.32 10.34
N LEU A 79 35.46 8.49 11.66
CA LEU A 79 34.23 8.66 12.46
C LEU A 79 33.53 9.98 12.14
N GLU A 80 34.29 11.06 12.06
CA GLU A 80 33.76 12.38 11.73
C GLU A 80 33.18 12.41 10.30
N ALA A 81 33.89 11.84 9.33
CA ALA A 81 33.41 11.71 7.96
C ALA A 81 32.09 10.92 7.90
N ARG A 82 32.01 9.78 8.59
CA ARG A 82 30.79 8.96 8.65
C ARG A 82 29.64 9.65 9.36
N ALA A 83 29.90 10.42 10.40
CA ALA A 83 28.86 11.15 11.13
C ALA A 83 28.20 12.23 10.26
N ASN A 84 28.98 12.85 9.37
CA ASN A 84 28.47 13.81 8.38
C ASN A 84 27.69 13.10 7.26
N ASP A 85 28.31 12.12 6.60
CA ASP A 85 27.69 11.36 5.52
C ASP A 85 28.11 9.89 5.56
N ALA A 86 27.19 9.05 6.02
CA ALA A 86 27.44 7.62 6.10
C ALA A 86 27.14 6.97 4.74
N PRO A 87 28.08 6.19 4.16
CA PRO A 87 27.82 5.44 2.93
C PRO A 87 26.58 4.53 3.05
N PRO A 88 25.91 4.22 1.92
CA PRO A 88 24.84 3.24 1.90
C PRO A 88 25.28 1.91 2.52
N HIS A 89 24.39 1.27 3.27
CA HIS A 89 24.66 -0.03 3.93
C HIS A 89 25.79 -0.02 4.97
N THR A 90 26.15 1.15 5.51
CA THR A 90 27.05 1.22 6.68
C THR A 90 26.46 0.42 7.85
N PRO A 91 27.23 -0.46 8.51
CA PRO A 91 26.75 -1.21 9.66
C PRO A 91 26.26 -0.28 10.78
N TYR A 92 25.15 -0.64 11.43
CA TYR A 92 24.47 0.23 12.40
C TYR A 92 25.34 0.65 13.59
N GLN A 93 26.32 -0.17 13.98
CA GLN A 93 27.27 0.15 15.05
C GLN A 93 28.12 1.39 14.76
N TYR A 94 28.30 1.78 13.49
CA TYR A 94 29.05 2.97 13.08
C TYR A 94 28.17 4.18 12.80
N LEU A 95 26.85 4.04 12.91
CA LEU A 95 25.91 5.14 12.69
C LEU A 95 25.69 5.92 13.97
N SER A 96 25.48 7.22 13.82
CA SER A 96 25.07 8.08 14.93
C SER A 96 23.60 7.88 15.28
N HIS A 97 23.20 8.31 16.48
CA HIS A 97 21.80 8.29 16.89
C HIS A 97 20.91 9.05 15.88
N ALA A 98 21.34 10.23 15.44
CA ALA A 98 20.62 11.03 14.45
C ALA A 98 20.43 10.27 13.12
N GLN A 99 21.45 9.55 12.66
CA GLN A 99 21.38 8.74 11.44
C GLN A 99 20.43 7.54 11.60
N LEU A 100 20.48 6.86 12.75
CA LEU A 100 19.56 5.76 13.07
C LEU A 100 18.11 6.23 13.13
N VAL A 101 17.83 7.37 13.78
CA VAL A 101 16.49 7.98 13.81
C VAL A 101 16.00 8.31 12.40
N LYS A 102 16.85 8.93 11.57
CA LYS A 102 16.54 9.23 10.17
C LYS A 102 16.19 7.96 9.38
N MET A 103 16.94 6.88 9.59
CA MET A 103 16.69 5.59 8.95
C MET A 103 15.36 4.98 9.37
N VAL A 104 15.04 5.01 10.67
CA VAL A 104 13.76 4.52 11.20
C VAL A 104 12.59 5.31 10.60
N HIS A 105 12.69 6.64 10.53
CA HIS A 105 11.66 7.47 9.89
C HIS A 105 11.51 7.15 8.40
N SER A 106 12.61 7.06 7.66
CA SER A 106 12.57 6.69 6.23
C SER A 106 11.89 5.33 6.01
N SER A 107 12.20 4.35 6.85
CA SER A 107 11.58 3.02 6.78
C SER A 107 10.08 3.06 7.10
N ALA A 108 9.67 3.87 8.08
CA ALA A 108 8.26 4.09 8.39
C ALA A 108 7.50 4.73 7.22
N ASP A 109 8.11 5.72 6.56
CA ASP A 109 7.54 6.40 5.40
C ASP A 109 7.40 5.45 4.20
N GLU A 110 8.41 4.63 3.93
CA GLU A 110 8.37 3.59 2.90
C GLU A 110 7.26 2.57 3.17
N LYS A 111 7.13 2.11 4.42
CA LYS A 111 6.06 1.19 4.82
C LYS A 111 4.68 1.80 4.58
N ASN A 112 4.48 3.05 4.98
CA ASN A 112 3.22 3.77 4.75
C ASN A 112 2.94 3.89 3.24
N ALA A 113 3.95 4.24 2.43
CA ALA A 113 3.82 4.33 0.98
C ALA A 113 3.43 2.97 0.35
N LEU A 114 4.02 1.86 0.81
CA LEU A 114 3.67 0.52 0.35
C LEU A 114 2.25 0.11 0.78
N GLN A 115 1.84 0.43 2.01
CA GLN A 115 0.47 0.19 2.48
C GLN A 115 -0.56 0.91 1.63
N LEU A 116 -0.32 2.18 1.27
CA LEU A 116 -1.18 2.94 0.37
C LEU A 116 -1.26 2.31 -1.03
N LYS A 117 -0.12 1.82 -1.56
CA LYS A 117 -0.09 1.09 -2.83
C LYS A 117 -0.93 -0.19 -2.76
N ILE A 118 -0.78 -0.99 -1.69
CA ILE A 118 -1.55 -2.22 -1.47
C ILE A 118 -3.05 -1.92 -1.39
N LEU A 119 -3.45 -0.85 -0.68
CA LEU A 119 -4.85 -0.44 -0.58
C LEU A 119 -5.43 -0.07 -1.94
N ASN A 120 -4.68 0.69 -2.74
CA ASN A 120 -5.11 1.09 -4.08
C ASN A 120 -5.22 -0.11 -5.03
N LEU A 121 -4.25 -1.04 -4.99
CA LEU A 121 -4.30 -2.28 -5.77
C LEU A 121 -5.47 -3.16 -5.34
N THR A 122 -5.71 -3.31 -4.04
CA THR A 122 -6.87 -4.06 -3.51
C THR A 122 -8.19 -3.49 -4.03
N ARG A 123 -8.35 -2.16 -4.00
CA ARG A 123 -9.52 -1.48 -4.57
C ARG A 123 -9.64 -1.70 -6.08
N GLN A 124 -8.51 -1.68 -6.80
CA GLN A 124 -8.49 -1.96 -8.24
C GLN A 124 -8.95 -3.38 -8.55
N VAL A 125 -8.41 -4.38 -7.83
CA VAL A 125 -8.78 -5.80 -7.96
C VAL A 125 -10.25 -6.01 -7.64
N ALA A 126 -10.78 -5.39 -6.57
CA ALA A 126 -12.19 -5.48 -6.24
C ALA A 126 -13.09 -4.93 -7.37
N ARG A 127 -12.72 -3.78 -7.95
CA ARG A 127 -13.46 -3.19 -9.09
C ARG A 127 -13.40 -4.08 -10.34
N THR A 128 -12.24 -4.61 -10.68
CA THR A 128 -12.09 -5.50 -11.86
C THR A 128 -12.81 -6.82 -11.65
N SER A 129 -12.73 -7.40 -10.45
CA SER A 129 -13.46 -8.62 -10.07
C SER A 129 -14.97 -8.43 -10.19
N ARG A 130 -15.50 -7.30 -9.68
CA ARG A 130 -16.91 -6.94 -9.85
C ARG A 130 -17.29 -6.85 -11.33
N ARG A 131 -16.52 -6.09 -12.13
CA ARG A 131 -16.75 -6.02 -13.59
C ARG A 131 -16.77 -7.40 -14.25
N ILE A 132 -15.86 -8.29 -13.90
CA ILE A 132 -15.83 -9.66 -14.45
C ILE A 132 -17.10 -10.43 -14.05
N SER A 133 -17.54 -10.31 -12.80
CA SER A 133 -18.79 -10.91 -12.34
C SER A 133 -20.00 -10.39 -13.12
N ASP A 134 -20.07 -9.09 -13.38
CA ASP A 134 -21.15 -8.47 -14.15
C ASP A 134 -21.13 -8.94 -15.62
N HIS A 135 -19.96 -9.07 -16.24
CA HIS A 135 -19.82 -9.68 -17.57
C HIS A 135 -20.30 -11.13 -17.59
N LYS A 136 -19.92 -11.94 -16.58
CA LYS A 136 -20.38 -13.33 -16.47
C LYS A 136 -21.91 -13.40 -16.34
N ARG A 137 -22.52 -12.53 -15.53
CA ARG A 137 -23.98 -12.43 -15.39
C ARG A 137 -24.66 -12.07 -16.71
N LEU A 138 -24.10 -11.12 -17.46
CA LEU A 138 -24.60 -10.75 -18.78
C LEU A 138 -24.53 -11.93 -19.76
N LEU A 139 -23.39 -12.62 -19.82
CA LEU A 139 -23.22 -13.81 -20.66
C LEU A 139 -24.20 -14.93 -20.29
N MET A 140 -24.43 -15.16 -18.99
CA MET A 140 -25.41 -16.13 -18.52
C MET A 140 -26.84 -15.75 -18.93
N ALA A 141 -27.22 -14.47 -18.80
CA ALA A 141 -28.55 -13.99 -19.22
C ALA A 141 -28.76 -14.09 -20.74
N LEU A 142 -27.70 -13.87 -21.53
CA LEU A 142 -27.70 -14.08 -22.97
C LEU A 142 -27.84 -15.57 -23.33
N ALA A 143 -27.13 -16.45 -22.62
CA ALA A 143 -27.16 -17.89 -22.87
C ALA A 143 -28.51 -18.54 -22.52
N THR A 144 -29.24 -18.02 -21.53
CA THR A 144 -30.53 -18.59 -21.08
C THR A 144 -31.75 -18.08 -21.85
N HIS A 145 -31.68 -16.88 -22.44
CA HIS A 145 -32.83 -16.26 -23.11
C HIS A 145 -32.50 -15.82 -24.54
N ASP A 146 -32.80 -16.69 -25.51
CA ASP A 146 -32.80 -16.32 -26.92
C ASP A 146 -34.04 -15.50 -27.26
N VAL A 147 -33.98 -14.20 -26.94
CA VAL A 147 -35.07 -13.25 -27.22
C VAL A 147 -34.53 -12.14 -28.12
N PRO A 148 -35.04 -11.99 -29.36
CA PRO A 148 -34.62 -10.94 -30.29
C PRO A 148 -34.66 -9.52 -29.72
N ARG A 149 -35.56 -9.24 -28.76
CA ARG A 149 -35.66 -7.96 -28.03
C ARG A 149 -34.45 -7.67 -27.13
N LEU A 150 -33.84 -8.69 -26.55
CA LEU A 150 -32.66 -8.57 -25.69
C LEU A 150 -31.45 -8.10 -26.52
N HIS A 151 -31.28 -8.66 -27.72
CA HIS A 151 -30.27 -8.19 -28.67
C HIS A 151 -30.45 -6.72 -29.11
N HIS A 152 -31.69 -6.24 -29.21
CA HIS A 152 -31.94 -4.84 -29.56
C HIS A 152 -31.61 -3.88 -28.39
N LEU A 153 -31.96 -4.26 -27.16
CA LEU A 153 -31.64 -3.50 -25.94
C LEU A 153 -30.12 -3.40 -25.71
N ILE A 154 -29.39 -4.51 -25.90
CA ILE A 154 -27.93 -4.53 -25.76
C ILE A 154 -27.29 -3.65 -26.85
N ARG A 155 -27.71 -3.77 -28.11
CA ARG A 155 -27.21 -2.89 -29.18
C ARG A 155 -27.47 -1.42 -28.90
N LEU A 156 -28.65 -1.08 -28.38
CA LEU A 156 -28.98 0.29 -28.04
C LEU A 156 -28.13 0.82 -26.88
N ALA A 157 -27.90 0.01 -25.84
CA ALA A 157 -27.11 0.41 -24.69
C ALA A 157 -25.61 0.52 -25.01
N VAL A 158 -25.09 -0.37 -25.87
CA VAL A 158 -23.71 -0.26 -26.41
C VAL A 158 -23.57 1.01 -27.25
N LYS A 159 -24.55 1.32 -28.12
CA LYS A 159 -24.55 2.55 -28.92
C LYS A 159 -24.59 3.82 -28.05
N GLN A 160 -25.24 3.74 -26.89
CA GLN A 160 -25.33 4.83 -25.92
C GLN A 160 -24.10 4.91 -24.98
N GLY A 161 -23.10 4.02 -25.12
CA GLY A 161 -21.89 4.02 -24.29
C GLY A 161 -22.16 3.72 -22.82
N VAL A 162 -23.23 2.99 -22.52
CA VAL A 162 -23.72 2.81 -21.16
C VAL A 162 -22.93 1.69 -20.46
N GLY A 163 -22.59 1.89 -19.18
CA GLY A 163 -21.90 0.89 -18.38
C GLY A 163 -22.71 -0.42 -18.21
N ILE A 164 -22.00 -1.54 -18.09
CA ILE A 164 -22.59 -2.90 -18.07
C ILE A 164 -23.62 -3.09 -16.95
N ASP A 165 -23.40 -2.48 -15.77
CA ASP A 165 -24.37 -2.48 -14.66
C ASP A 165 -25.76 -1.99 -15.09
N GLU A 166 -25.80 -0.92 -15.88
CA GLU A 166 -27.03 -0.31 -16.36
C GLU A 166 -27.63 -1.10 -17.54
N ILE A 167 -26.80 -1.79 -18.34
CA ILE A 167 -27.28 -2.77 -19.33
C ILE A 167 -27.99 -3.92 -18.61
N LEU A 168 -27.39 -4.48 -17.55
CA LEU A 168 -27.99 -5.53 -16.73
C LEU A 168 -29.29 -5.06 -16.08
N ARG A 169 -29.30 -3.85 -15.51
CA ARG A 169 -30.51 -3.27 -14.93
C ARG A 169 -31.63 -3.11 -15.97
N ARG A 170 -31.33 -2.64 -17.18
CA ARG A 170 -32.31 -2.55 -18.27
C ARG A 170 -32.81 -3.91 -18.74
N ILE A 171 -31.94 -4.93 -18.73
CA ILE A 171 -32.33 -6.31 -19.01
C ILE A 171 -33.24 -6.86 -17.91
N GLU A 172 -32.91 -6.63 -16.63
CA GLU A 172 -33.77 -7.02 -15.50
C GLU A 172 -35.10 -6.29 -15.52
N ASP A 173 -35.13 -4.99 -15.81
CA ASP A 173 -36.36 -4.20 -15.92
C ASP A 173 -37.19 -4.65 -17.14
N ALA A 174 -36.54 -4.98 -18.26
CA ALA A 174 -37.21 -5.58 -19.41
C ALA A 174 -37.73 -6.98 -19.08
N ALA A 175 -36.98 -7.81 -18.36
CA ALA A 175 -37.40 -9.12 -17.90
C ALA A 175 -38.57 -9.00 -16.93
N LYS A 176 -38.53 -8.10 -15.93
CA LYS A 176 -39.64 -7.81 -15.01
C LYS A 176 -40.86 -7.25 -15.74
N ARG A 177 -40.69 -6.39 -16.74
CA ARG A 177 -41.81 -5.87 -17.56
C ARG A 177 -42.39 -6.93 -18.49
N LEU A 178 -41.57 -7.82 -19.03
CA LEU A 178 -42.02 -9.00 -19.79
C LEU A 178 -42.68 -10.03 -18.86
N TYR A 179 -42.20 -10.14 -17.61
CA TYR A 179 -42.72 -11.05 -16.59
C TYR A 179 -43.96 -10.49 -15.86
N ASN A 180 -44.31 -9.22 -16.06
CA ASN A 180 -45.44 -8.60 -15.38
C ASN A 180 -46.53 -8.03 -16.31
N VAL A 181 -46.55 -8.44 -17.58
CA VAL A 181 -47.73 -8.24 -18.41
C VAL A 181 -47.94 -9.47 -19.27
N LYS A 182 -49.01 -10.23 -18.95
CA LYS A 182 -49.72 -11.13 -19.86
C LYS A 182 -50.22 -10.35 -21.09
N SER A 183 -49.31 -9.83 -21.90
CA SER A 183 -49.61 -9.18 -23.17
C SER A 183 -49.49 -10.24 -24.24
N PHE A 184 -50.54 -11.04 -24.36
CA PHE A 184 -50.66 -12.04 -25.41
C PHE A 184 -50.58 -11.36 -26.77
N SER A 185 -49.82 -11.96 -27.67
CA SER A 185 -49.74 -11.55 -29.06
C SER A 185 -51.13 -11.56 -29.70
N ASP A 186 -51.35 -10.73 -30.72
CA ASP A 186 -52.65 -10.71 -31.41
C ASP A 186 -52.98 -12.05 -32.07
N SER A 187 -51.97 -12.85 -32.42
CA SER A 187 -52.13 -14.23 -32.89
C SER A 187 -52.71 -15.13 -31.82
N GLU A 188 -52.22 -15.05 -30.57
CA GLU A 188 -52.75 -15.82 -29.44
C GLU A 188 -54.17 -15.39 -29.06
N LYS A 189 -54.47 -14.07 -29.12
CA LYS A 189 -55.84 -13.58 -28.93
C LYS A 189 -56.80 -14.09 -30.00
N LYS A 190 -56.36 -14.17 -31.25
CA LYS A 190 -57.15 -14.72 -32.38
C LYS A 190 -57.36 -16.21 -32.21
N PHE A 191 -56.32 -16.96 -31.83
CA PHE A 191 -56.39 -18.38 -31.54
C PHE A 191 -57.38 -18.70 -30.41
N MET A 192 -57.33 -17.95 -29.31
CA MET A 192 -58.27 -18.12 -28.20
C MET A 192 -59.72 -17.78 -28.59
N ARG A 193 -59.94 -16.78 -29.47
CA ARG A 193 -61.26 -16.50 -30.04
C ARG A 193 -61.77 -17.63 -30.94
N LEU A 194 -60.89 -18.25 -31.72
CA LEU A 194 -61.23 -19.39 -32.57
C LEU A 194 -61.66 -20.59 -31.71
N ILE A 195 -60.86 -20.95 -30.69
CA ILE A 195 -61.19 -22.03 -29.75
C ILE A 195 -62.51 -21.74 -29.03
N LYS A 196 -62.75 -20.48 -28.62
CA LYS A 196 -64.01 -20.06 -27.99
C LYS A 196 -65.22 -20.31 -28.90
N ARG A 197 -65.08 -20.09 -30.21
CA ARG A 197 -66.14 -20.33 -31.20
C ARG A 197 -66.34 -21.81 -31.52
N MET A 198 -65.27 -22.59 -31.57
CA MET A 198 -65.35 -24.00 -31.98
C MET A 198 -65.73 -24.94 -30.84
N ALA A 199 -65.11 -24.80 -29.67
CA ALA A 199 -65.20 -25.77 -28.57
C ALA A 199 -65.81 -25.17 -27.29
N GLY A 200 -66.22 -23.90 -27.33
CA GLY A 200 -66.90 -23.23 -26.24
C GLY A 200 -66.00 -22.85 -25.06
N ARG A 201 -66.62 -22.31 -24.00
CA ARG A 201 -65.91 -21.66 -22.88
C ARG A 201 -65.08 -22.65 -22.04
N LYS A 202 -65.52 -23.91 -21.92
CA LYS A 202 -64.81 -24.94 -21.14
C LYS A 202 -63.47 -25.33 -21.79
N ALA A 203 -63.43 -25.39 -23.12
CA ALA A 203 -62.19 -25.67 -23.86
C ALA A 203 -61.19 -24.51 -23.75
N VAL A 204 -61.68 -23.26 -23.79
CA VAL A 204 -60.84 -22.07 -23.57
C VAL A 204 -60.24 -22.08 -22.15
N TYR A 205 -61.01 -22.50 -21.14
CA TYR A 205 -60.51 -22.62 -19.77
C TYR A 205 -59.47 -23.74 -19.60
N ALA A 206 -59.68 -24.90 -20.22
CA ALA A 206 -58.69 -25.98 -20.22
C ALA A 206 -57.41 -25.54 -20.94
N MET A 207 -57.53 -24.87 -22.08
CA MET A 207 -56.39 -24.36 -22.86
C MET A 207 -55.67 -23.20 -22.19
N SER A 208 -56.37 -22.30 -21.49
CA SER A 208 -55.73 -21.24 -20.71
C SER A 208 -54.93 -21.79 -19.54
N LYS A 209 -55.40 -22.89 -18.94
CA LYS A 209 -54.71 -23.58 -17.85
C LYS A 209 -53.53 -24.43 -18.34
N PHE A 210 -53.63 -25.04 -19.53
CA PHE A 210 -52.56 -25.87 -20.11
C PHE A 210 -51.46 -25.06 -20.79
N LEU A 211 -51.83 -24.00 -21.54
CA LEU A 211 -50.91 -23.18 -22.33
C LEU A 211 -50.56 -21.84 -21.67
N GLY A 212 -51.12 -21.54 -20.49
CA GLY A 212 -50.91 -20.25 -19.80
C GLY A 212 -51.59 -19.04 -20.46
N LEU A 213 -52.52 -19.28 -21.40
CA LEU A 213 -53.20 -18.26 -22.23
C LEU A 213 -54.35 -17.52 -21.50
N LEU A 214 -55.03 -16.59 -22.18
CA LEU A 214 -56.16 -15.80 -21.65
C LEU A 214 -57.31 -16.69 -21.16
N SER A 215 -57.82 -16.44 -19.95
CA SER A 215 -59.12 -16.97 -19.52
C SER A 215 -60.25 -16.13 -20.11
N ALA A 216 -61.39 -16.75 -20.41
CA ALA A 216 -62.46 -16.22 -21.28
C ALA A 216 -63.24 -14.99 -20.76
N THR A 217 -62.77 -14.29 -19.74
CA THR A 217 -63.37 -13.10 -19.12
C THR A 217 -62.62 -11.84 -19.51
N THR A 218 -62.77 -11.44 -20.78
CA THR A 218 -62.77 -10.06 -21.28
C THR A 218 -63.65 -10.04 -22.53
#